data_AF-A0A388PZE7-F1
#
_entry.id   AF-A0A388PZE7-F1
#
_cell.length_a   1.000
_cell.length_b   1.000
_cell.length_c   1.000
_cell.angle_alpha   90.00
_cell.angle_beta   90.00
_cell.angle_gamma   90.00
#
_symmetry.space_group_name_H-M   'P 1'
#
loop_
_entity.id
_entity.type
_entity.pdbx_description
1 polymer ?
#
loop_
_entity_poly.entity_id
_entity_poly.type
_entity_poly.pdbx_seq_one_letter_code
_entity_poly.pdbx_strand_id
1 'polypeptide(L)'
;MKFFSDSTSEKKFSLIILIIVLYILYNFFGGDRGLIEYFKKKILLKEFEQKNLEIKKEIIFFAKKNDFLSANINRDYLDEVYRDYFVLGKKGEKIYIINKK
;
A
#
# COMPACT_ATOMS: atom_id res chain seq x y z
N MET A 1 32.04 -58.90 -14.10
CA MET A 1 31.33 -57.94 -14.99
C MET A 1 29.98 -57.45 -14.44
N LYS A 2 29.35 -58.10 -13.43
CA LYS A 2 28.11 -57.63 -12.77
C LYS A 2 28.27 -56.37 -11.90
N PHE A 3 29.39 -56.22 -11.18
CA PHE A 3 29.63 -55.04 -10.34
C PHE A 3 29.60 -53.69 -11.09
N PHE A 4 30.02 -53.68 -12.35
CA PHE A 4 29.99 -52.46 -13.16
C PHE A 4 28.58 -52.12 -13.64
N SER A 5 27.76 -53.12 -14.03
CA SER A 5 26.38 -52.89 -14.48
C SER A 5 25.49 -52.32 -13.38
N ASP A 6 25.68 -52.80 -12.15
CA ASP A 6 24.87 -52.38 -11.00
C ASP A 6 25.13 -50.90 -10.66
N SER A 7 26.41 -50.47 -10.64
CA SER A 7 26.80 -49.06 -10.41
C SER A 7 26.27 -48.10 -11.47
N THR A 8 26.14 -48.54 -12.73
CA THR A 8 25.57 -47.73 -13.81
C THR A 8 24.06 -47.56 -13.68
N SER A 9 23.35 -48.50 -13.05
CA SER A 9 21.91 -48.37 -12.82
C SER A 9 21.59 -47.40 -11.69
N GLU A 10 22.39 -47.43 -10.61
CA GLU A 10 22.25 -46.52 -9.47
C GLU A 10 22.51 -45.06 -9.88
N LYS A 11 23.54 -44.82 -10.71
CA LYS A 11 23.83 -43.49 -11.27
C LYS A 11 22.72 -42.96 -12.18
N LYS A 12 22.00 -43.84 -12.89
CA LYS A 12 20.82 -43.45 -13.70
C LYS A 12 19.62 -43.10 -12.81
N PHE A 13 19.41 -43.85 -11.73
CA PHE A 13 18.36 -43.57 -10.76
C PHE A 13 18.58 -42.25 -10.01
N SER A 14 19.83 -41.97 -9.60
CA SER A 14 20.17 -40.69 -8.96
C SER A 14 19.99 -39.49 -9.90
N LEU A 15 20.25 -39.66 -11.20
CA LEU A 15 19.98 -38.64 -12.21
C LEU A 15 18.50 -38.29 -12.31
N ILE A 16 17.62 -39.30 -12.29
CA ILE A 16 16.16 -39.09 -12.33
C ILE A 16 15.69 -38.33 -11.08
N ILE A 17 16.18 -38.71 -9.90
CA ILE A 17 15.88 -37.99 -8.66
C ILE A 17 16.35 -36.55 -8.74
N LEU A 18 17.56 -36.30 -9.24
CA LEU A 18 18.09 -34.95 -9.41
C LEU A 18 17.19 -34.09 -10.30
N ILE A 19 16.71 -34.63 -11.42
CA ILE A 19 15.80 -33.92 -12.33
C ILE A 19 14.47 -33.60 -11.63
N ILE A 20 13.91 -34.53 -10.86
CA ILE A 20 12.68 -34.31 -10.09
C ILE A 20 12.88 -33.22 -9.04
N VAL A 21 13.98 -33.26 -8.28
CA VAL A 21 14.31 -32.25 -7.28
C VAL A 21 14.47 -30.88 -7.93
N LEU A 22 15.19 -30.79 -9.06
CA LEU A 22 15.36 -29.53 -9.80
C LEU A 22 14.02 -28.98 -10.31
N TYR A 23 13.14 -29.86 -10.80
CA TYR A 23 11.80 -29.46 -11.24
C TYR A 23 10.98 -28.87 -10.09
N ILE A 24 11.01 -29.51 -8.90
CA ILE A 24 10.32 -29.01 -7.72
C ILE A 24 10.91 -27.66 -7.30
N LEU A 25 12.24 -27.53 -7.22
CA LEU A 25 12.90 -26.28 -6.83
C LEU A 25 12.58 -25.14 -7.81
N TYR A 26 12.61 -25.40 -9.12
CA TYR A 26 12.28 -24.41 -10.13
C TYR A 26 10.84 -23.89 -9.97
N ASN A 27 9.87 -24.81 -9.80
CA ASN A 27 8.47 -24.44 -9.57
C ASN A 27 8.22 -23.81 -8.19
N PHE A 28 9.04 -24.13 -7.20
CA PHE A 28 8.91 -23.61 -5.85
C PHE A 28 9.44 -22.17 -5.73
N PHE A 29 10.57 -21.86 -6.36
CA PHE A 29 11.13 -20.51 -6.33
C PHE A 29 10.47 -19.58 -7.35
N GLY A 30 10.15 -20.09 -8.54
CA GLY A 30 9.64 -19.30 -9.66
C GLY A 30 8.13 -19.40 -9.88
N GLY A 31 7.66 -18.70 -10.91
CA GLY A 31 6.25 -18.67 -11.31
C GLY A 31 5.35 -17.84 -10.38
N ASP A 32 4.10 -17.65 -10.80
CA ASP A 32 3.16 -16.74 -10.13
C ASP A 32 2.73 -17.17 -8.72
N ARG A 33 3.03 -18.42 -8.36
CA ARG A 33 2.75 -19.04 -7.06
C ARG A 33 4.03 -19.47 -6.33
N GLY A 34 5.20 -19.15 -6.87
CA GLY A 34 6.47 -19.43 -6.23
C GLY A 34 6.77 -18.50 -5.07
N LEU A 35 7.84 -18.81 -4.34
CA LEU A 35 8.30 -18.05 -3.18
C LEU A 35 8.62 -16.59 -3.50
N ILE A 36 9.28 -16.32 -4.63
CA ILE A 36 9.66 -14.95 -5.01
C ILE A 36 8.38 -14.10 -5.18
N GLU A 37 7.38 -14.66 -5.86
CA GLU A 37 6.12 -13.97 -6.10
C GLU A 37 5.29 -13.80 -4.82
N TYR A 38 5.33 -14.79 -3.91
CA TYR A 38 4.72 -14.68 -2.60
C TYR A 38 5.22 -13.45 -1.82
N PHE A 39 6.53 -13.23 -1.76
CA PHE A 39 7.08 -12.07 -1.05
C PHE A 39 6.70 -10.74 -1.70
N LYS A 40 6.71 -10.66 -3.05
CA LYS A 40 6.26 -9.46 -3.78
C LYS A 40 4.80 -9.13 -3.47
N LYS A 41 3.91 -10.13 -3.58
CA LYS A 41 2.48 -9.96 -3.31
C LYS A 41 2.23 -9.55 -1.86
N LYS A 42 3.01 -10.07 -0.91
CA LYS A 42 2.92 -9.68 0.50
C LYS A 42 3.29 -8.21 0.74
N ILE A 43 4.33 -7.71 0.08
CA ILE A 43 4.70 -6.29 0.14
C ILE A 43 3.60 -5.43 -0.49
N LEU A 44 3.15 -5.80 -1.69
CA LEU A 44 2.09 -5.09 -2.42
C LEU A 44 0.79 -5.04 -1.61
N LEU A 45 0.42 -6.12 -0.93
CA LEU A 45 -0.75 -6.14 -0.05
C LEU A 45 -0.62 -5.10 1.08
N LYS A 46 0.56 -5.00 1.70
CA LYS A 46 0.82 -4.03 2.77
C LYS A 46 0.74 -2.58 2.25
N GLU A 47 1.24 -2.33 1.05
CA GLU A 47 1.12 -1.02 0.38
C GLU A 47 -0.35 -0.66 0.12
N PHE A 48 -1.14 -1.62 -0.38
CA PHE A 48 -2.57 -1.41 -0.58
C PHE A 48 -3.34 -1.19 0.72
N GLU A 49 -3.03 -1.92 1.78
CA GLU A 49 -3.62 -1.71 3.11
C GLU A 49 -3.34 -0.30 3.63
N GLN A 50 -2.09 0.16 3.51
CA GLN A 50 -1.72 1.51 3.91
C GLN A 50 -2.46 2.58 3.08
N LYS A 51 -2.48 2.43 1.76
CA LYS A 51 -3.18 3.35 0.86
C LYS A 51 -4.68 3.39 1.14
N ASN A 52 -5.29 2.23 1.43
CA ASN A 52 -6.70 2.16 1.82
C ASN A 52 -6.97 2.90 3.13
N LEU A 53 -6.08 2.80 4.11
CA LEU A 53 -6.19 3.57 5.36
C LEU A 53 -6.07 5.07 5.13
N GLU A 54 -5.15 5.50 4.28
CA GLU A 54 -4.98 6.92 3.89
C GLU A 54 -6.23 7.46 3.20
N ILE A 55 -6.74 6.76 2.19
CA ILE A 55 -7.97 7.14 1.47
C ILE A 55 -9.16 7.18 2.44
N LYS A 56 -9.29 6.22 3.35
CA LYS A 56 -10.38 6.22 4.34
C LYS A 56 -10.31 7.44 5.27
N LYS A 57 -9.10 7.86 5.67
CA LYS A 57 -8.91 9.09 6.47
C LYS A 57 -9.32 10.32 5.67
N GLU A 58 -8.93 10.41 4.39
CA GLU A 58 -9.32 11.51 3.51
C GLU A 58 -10.85 11.57 3.33
N ILE A 59 -11.51 10.43 3.07
CA ILE A 59 -12.96 10.36 2.97
C ILE A 59 -13.62 10.86 4.24
N ILE A 60 -13.16 10.44 5.43
CA ILE A 60 -13.73 10.90 6.71
C ILE A 60 -13.50 12.41 6.89
N PHE A 61 -12.32 12.93 6.52
CA PHE A 61 -12.02 14.36 6.58
C PHE A 61 -12.95 15.17 5.66
N PHE A 62 -13.11 14.75 4.41
CA PHE A 62 -14.01 15.40 3.46
C PHE A 62 -15.48 15.26 3.85
N ALA A 63 -15.90 14.11 4.39
CA ALA A 63 -17.26 13.92 4.89
C ALA A 63 -17.57 14.91 6.02
N LYS A 64 -16.69 15.04 7.02
CA LYS A 64 -16.84 16.04 8.09
C LYS A 64 -16.90 17.46 7.56
N LYS A 65 -16.03 17.80 6.60
CA LYS A 65 -16.04 19.13 5.96
C LYS A 65 -17.36 19.38 5.21
N ASN A 66 -17.86 18.39 4.49
CA ASN A 66 -19.15 18.48 3.80
C ASN A 66 -20.31 18.57 4.79
N ASP A 67 -20.28 17.85 5.91
CA ASP A 67 -21.32 17.93 6.95
C ASP A 67 -21.40 19.36 7.52
N PHE A 68 -20.26 20.00 7.79
CA PHE A 68 -20.19 21.40 8.23
C PHE A 68 -20.75 22.39 7.20
N LEU A 69 -20.74 22.03 5.91
CA LEU A 69 -21.19 22.88 4.81
C LEU A 69 -22.61 22.56 4.31
N SER A 70 -23.23 21.44 4.72
CA SER A 70 -24.48 20.95 4.13
C SER A 70 -25.64 20.80 5.12
N ALA A 71 -25.55 19.93 6.14
CA ALA A 71 -26.69 19.55 6.99
C ALA A 71 -27.20 20.69 7.89
N ASN A 72 -26.31 21.59 8.29
CA ASN A 72 -26.59 22.92 8.84
C ASN A 72 -25.31 23.73 8.66
N ILE A 73 -25.32 24.69 7.74
CA ILE A 73 -24.14 25.55 7.50
C ILE A 73 -23.70 26.14 8.84
N ASN A 74 -22.54 25.71 9.31
CA ASN A 74 -21.95 26.26 10.51
C ASN A 74 -21.43 27.67 10.17
N ARG A 75 -22.15 28.69 10.63
CA ARG A 75 -21.82 30.10 10.33
C ARG A 75 -20.47 30.52 10.90
N ASP A 76 -20.06 29.96 12.03
CA ASP A 76 -18.76 30.27 12.65
C ASP A 76 -17.62 29.66 11.83
N TYR A 77 -17.79 28.43 11.35
CA TYR A 77 -16.84 27.80 10.42
C TYR A 77 -16.77 28.55 9.08
N LEU A 78 -17.92 29.05 8.60
CA LEU A 78 -17.95 29.88 7.39
C LEU A 78 -17.22 31.21 7.61
N ASP A 79 -17.41 31.88 8.75
CA ASP A 79 -16.69 33.13 9.12
C ASP A 79 -15.19 32.89 9.20
N GLU A 80 -14.75 31.77 9.80
CA GLU A 80 -13.34 31.36 9.85
C GLU A 80 -12.75 31.19 8.44
N VAL A 81 -13.41 30.41 7.58
CA VAL A 81 -12.97 30.20 6.18
C VAL A 81 -12.95 31.52 5.41
N TYR A 82 -13.96 32.38 5.55
CA TYR A 82 -13.97 33.69 4.88
C TYR A 82 -12.84 34.60 5.37
N ARG A 83 -12.51 34.58 6.67
CA ARG A 83 -11.40 35.36 7.23
C ARG A 83 -10.04 34.86 6.76
N ASP A 84 -9.85 33.55 6.63
CA ASP A 84 -8.60 32.97 6.13
C ASP A 84 -8.35 33.28 4.64
N TYR A 85 -9.37 33.15 3.78
CA TYR A 85 -9.19 33.36 2.34
C TYR A 85 -9.14 34.84 1.93
N PHE A 86 -9.92 35.69 2.60
CA PHE A 86 -10.13 37.07 2.17
C PHE A 86 -9.58 38.12 3.15
N VAL A 87 -9.05 37.71 4.31
CA VAL A 87 -8.51 38.59 5.37
C VAL A 87 -9.51 39.70 5.71
N LEU A 88 -10.78 39.32 5.90
CA LEU A 88 -11.88 40.24 6.15
C LEU A 88 -12.13 40.46 7.66
N GLY A 89 -12.58 41.66 8.00
CA GLY A 89 -13.03 42.03 9.33
C GLY A 89 -14.50 42.40 9.30
N LYS A 90 -15.21 42.25 10.42
CA LYS A 90 -16.56 42.78 10.56
C LYS A 90 -16.50 44.30 10.61
N LYS A 91 -17.62 44.94 10.29
CA LYS A 91 -17.74 46.41 10.32
C LYS A 91 -17.32 46.95 11.70
N GLY A 92 -16.28 47.78 11.73
CA GLY A 92 -15.73 48.38 12.95
C GLY A 92 -14.54 47.63 13.56
N GLU A 93 -14.16 46.46 13.05
CA GLU A 93 -12.94 45.75 13.45
C GLU A 93 -11.69 46.37 12.78
N LYS A 94 -10.57 46.39 13.50
CA LYS A 94 -9.25 46.73 12.95
C LYS A 94 -8.47 45.45 12.70
N ILE A 95 -7.94 45.29 11.50
CA ILE A 95 -7.16 44.12 11.09
C ILE A 95 -5.67 44.48 11.14
N TYR A 96 -4.87 43.62 11.75
CA TYR A 96 -3.42 43.77 11.80
C TYR A 96 -2.77 42.57 11.11
N ILE A 97 -2.02 42.83 10.04
CA ILE A 97 -1.21 41.82 9.35
C ILE A 97 0.21 41.93 9.86
N ILE A 98 0.68 40.90 10.57
CA ILE A 98 2.04 40.86 11.14
C ILE A 98 2.93 40.02 10.21
N ASN A 99 3.77 40.69 9.44
CA ASN A 99 4.84 40.01 8.69
C ASN A 99 6.02 39.78 9.63
N LYS A 100 6.30 38.52 9.98
CA LYS A 100 7.60 38.16 10.56
C LYS A 100 8.65 38.17 9.45
N LYS A 101 9.65 39.04 9.60
CA LYS A 101 10.89 38.99 8.82
C LYS A 101 11.69 37.74 9.16
#